data_AF-A0A2Z6EXE5-F1
#
_entry.id   AF-A0A2Z6EXE5-F1
#
_cell.length_a   1.000
_cell.length_b   1.000
_cell.length_c   1.000
_cell.angle_alpha   90.00
_cell.angle_beta   90.00
_cell.angle_gamma   90.00
#
_symmetry.space_group_name_H-M   'P 1'
#
loop_
_entity.id
_entity.type
_entity.pdbx_description
1 polymer ?
#
loop_
_entity_poly.entity_id
_entity_poly.type
_entity_poly.pdbx_seq_one_letter_code
_entity_poly.pdbx_strand_id
1 'polypeptide(L)' 'MNQIASQTGLSREQLYRSFSEQGNPTLKTTIKVMKALGIELTAYCQPHPHFQVDGVGQAWD' A
#
# COMPACT_ATOMS: atom_id res chain seq x y z
N MET A 1 4.41 17.13 -8.94
CA MET A 1 3.11 16.79 -8.32
C MET A 1 1.86 17.12 -9.13
N ASN A 2 1.89 18.01 -10.14
CA ASN A 2 0.67 18.33 -10.91
C ASN A 2 0.15 17.13 -11.74
N GLN A 3 1.02 16.42 -12.46
CA GLN A 3 0.66 15.22 -13.21
C GLN A 3 0.14 14.09 -12.30
N ILE A 4 0.80 13.88 -11.15
CA ILE A 4 0.37 12.89 -10.14
C ILE A 4 -1.01 13.26 -9.59
N ALA A 5 -1.28 14.53 -9.30
CA ALA A 5 -2.60 15.00 -8.87
C ALA A 5 -3.69 14.63 -9.89
N SER A 6 -3.43 14.90 -11.17
CA SER A 6 -4.34 14.55 -12.27
C SER A 6 -4.57 13.04 -12.40
N GLN A 7 -3.51 12.23 -12.34
CA GLN A 7 -3.61 10.77 -12.50
C GLN A 7 -4.22 10.06 -11.28
N THR A 8 -4.01 10.58 -10.07
CA THR A 8 -4.46 9.95 -8.81
C THR A 8 -5.83 10.45 -8.33
N GLY A 9 -6.30 11.59 -8.88
CA GLY A 9 -7.49 12.32 -8.42
C GLY A 9 -7.31 12.97 -7.06
N LEU A 10 -6.07 13.17 -6.59
CA LEU A 10 -5.74 13.83 -5.34
C LEU A 10 -5.41 15.30 -5.59
N SER A 11 -5.78 16.19 -4.67
CA SER A 11 -5.35 17.58 -4.80
C SER A 11 -3.83 17.69 -4.60
N ARG A 12 -3.22 18.73 -5.20
CA ARG A 12 -1.80 19.03 -4.97
C ARG A 12 -1.50 19.26 -3.50
N GLU A 13 -2.37 19.97 -2.79
CA GLU A 13 -2.25 20.21 -1.34
C GLU A 13 -2.26 18.89 -0.56
N GLN A 14 -3.17 17.97 -0.89
CA GLN A 14 -3.21 16.66 -0.25
C GLN A 14 -1.92 15.87 -0.51
N LEU A 15 -1.39 15.90 -1.73
CA LEU A 15 -0.13 15.26 -2.04
C LEU A 15 1.04 15.86 -1.23
N TYR A 16 1.11 17.19 -1.14
CA TYR A 16 2.15 17.86 -0.34
C TYR A 16 2.01 17.57 1.15
N ARG A 17 0.80 17.60 1.71
CA ARG A 17 0.56 17.30 3.14
C ARG A 17 0.81 15.82 3.47
N SER A 18 0.40 14.90 2.61
CA SER A 18 0.53 13.47 2.85
C SER A 18 1.95 12.95 2.67
N PHE A 19 2.75 13.53 1.76
CA PHE A 19 4.12 13.09 1.47
C PHE A 19 5.18 14.12 1.89
N SER A 20 4.87 15.03 2.83
CA SER A 20 5.88 15.87 3.48
C SER A 20 6.69 15.06 4.48
N GLU A 21 7.74 15.66 5.03
CA GLU A 21 8.59 15.07 6.07
C GLU A 21 7.80 14.60 7.31
N GLN A 22 6.74 15.34 7.68
CA GLN A 22 5.83 15.00 8.79
C GLN A 22 4.51 14.39 8.31
N GLY A 23 4.43 14.03 7.03
CA GLY A 23 3.22 13.50 6.40
C GLY A 23 2.87 12.11 6.91
N ASN A 24 1.60 11.75 6.77
CA ASN A 24 1.09 10.41 7.09
C ASN A 24 0.14 9.93 5.99
N PRO A 25 0.66 9.42 4.85
CA PRO A 25 -0.18 8.93 3.77
C PRO A 25 -0.83 7.61 4.17
N THR A 26 -2.12 7.44 3.89
CA THR A 26 -2.75 6.11 4.03
C THR A 26 -2.18 5.15 3.00
N LEU A 27 -2.25 3.84 3.26
CA LEU A 27 -1.84 2.82 2.29
C LEU A 27 -2.53 3.00 0.92
N LYS A 28 -3.82 3.36 0.91
CA LYS A 28 -4.58 3.65 -0.31
C LYS A 28 -3.96 4.81 -1.10
N THR A 29 -3.57 5.88 -0.41
CA THR A 29 -2.93 7.04 -1.02
C THR A 29 -1.56 6.67 -1.59
N THR A 30 -0.76 5.92 -0.84
CA THR A 30 0.55 5.42 -1.29
C THR A 30 0.43 4.58 -2.55
N ILE A 31 -0.47 3.60 -2.58
CA ILE A 31 -0.69 2.74 -3.75
C ILE A 31 -1.13 3.55 -4.98
N LYS A 32 -2.01 4.55 -4.82
CA LYS A 32 -2.40 5.43 -5.93
C LYS A 32 -1.20 6.16 -6.54
N VAL A 33 -0.33 6.71 -5.70
CA VAL A 33 0.87 7.43 -6.16
C VAL A 33 1.87 6.47 -6.80
N MET A 34 2.08 5.28 -6.23
CA MET A 34 2.91 4.24 -6.83
C MET A 34 2.45 3.90 -8.24
N LYS A 35 1.15 3.67 -8.44
CA LYS A 35 0.58 3.42 -9.78
C LYS A 35 0.80 4.57 -10.76
N ALA A 36 0.63 5.81 -10.32
CA ALA A 36 0.89 6.99 -11.16
C ALA A 36 2.37 7.14 -11.57
N LEU A 37 3.28 6.60 -10.75
CA LEU A 37 4.72 6.55 -11.02
C LEU A 37 5.16 5.30 -11.81
N GLY A 38 4.23 4.39 -12.14
CA GLY A 38 4.57 3.13 -12.80
C GLY A 38 5.23 2.10 -11.89
N ILE A 39 5.02 2.19 -10.57
CA ILE A 39 5.55 1.26 -9.57
C ILE A 39 4.48 0.24 -9.19
N GLU A 40 4.86 -1.03 -9.20
CA GLU A 40 4.03 -2.15 -8.75
C GLU A 40 4.44 -2.60 -7.33
N LEU A 41 3.45 -2.97 -6.52
CA LEU A 41 3.66 -3.50 -5.17
C LEU A 41 3.21 -4.96 -5.13
N THR A 42 4.14 -5.86 -4.81
CA THR A 42 3.84 -7.28 -4.59
C THR A 42 4.04 -7.61 -3.11
N ALA A 43 3.02 -8.17 -2.48
CA ALA A 43 3.11 -8.69 -1.12
C ALA A 43 3.32 -10.20 -1.17
N TYR A 44 4.25 -10.69 -0.36
CA TYR A 44 4.46 -12.11 -0.13
C TYR A 44 4.14 -12.41 1.32
N CYS A 45 3.19 -13.32 1.56
CA CYS A 45 2.98 -13.85 2.88
C CYS A 45 4.18 -14.74 3.23
N GLN A 46 5.01 -14.30 4.17
CA GLN A 46 6.06 -15.16 4.71
C GLN A 46 5.36 -16.29 5.49
N PRO A 47 5.74 -17.56 5.29
CA PRO A 47 5.21 -18.64 6.10
C PRO A 47 5.56 -18.36 7.57
N HIS A 48 4.54 -18.11 8.39
CA HIS A 48 4.75 -17.92 9.82
C HIS A 48 5.06 -19.29 10.43
N PRO A 49 6.18 -19.47 11.17
CA PRO A 49 6.69 -20.78 11.59
C PRO A 49 5.77 -21.56 12.56
N HIS A 50 4.65 -20.98 12.98
CA HIS A 50 3.65 -21.61 13.84
C HIS A 50 2.32 -21.93 13.11
N PHE A 51 2.20 -21.60 11.82
CA PHE A 51 1.03 -21.96 11.02
C PHE A 51 1.26 -23.34 10.37
N GLN A 52 1.07 -24.39 11.16
CA GLN A 52 1.06 -25.76 10.65
C GLN A 52 -0.40 -26.16 10.43
N VAL A 53 -0.81 -26.14 9.16
CA VAL A 53 -2.02 -26.86 8.73
C VAL A 53 -1.72 -28.34 8.89
N ASP A 54 -2.41 -28.98 9.82
CA ASP A 54 -2.56 -30.43 9.81
C ASP A 54 -3.21 -30.86 8.48
N GLY A 55 -2.92 -32.07 8.03
CA GLY A 55 -3.28 -32.59 6.70
C GLY A 55 -4.79 -32.68 6.40
N VAL A 56 -5.63 -32.02 7.20
CA VAL A 56 -7.09 -31.93 7.10
C VAL A 56 -7.55 -30.47 6.87
N GLY A 57 -6.64 -29.49 6.79
CA GLY A 57 -6.96 -28.11 6.39
C GLY A 57 -7.72 -27.29 7.42
N GLN A 58 -7.62 -27.63 8.71
CA GLN A 58 -8.13 -26.79 9.80
C GLN A 58 -6.95 -25.96 10.34
N ALA A 59 -7.17 -24.67 10.58
CA ALA A 59 -6.25 -23.85 11.38
C ALA A 59 -6.84 -23.79 12.79
N TRP A 60 -6.00 -23.97 13.83
CA TRP A 60 -6.41 -23.85 15.23
C TRP A 60 -7.05 -22.48 15.50
N ASP A 61 -8.06 -22.44 16.39
CA ASP A 61 -8.87 -21.27 16.78
C ASP A 61 -8.09 -19.94 16.88
#